data_AF-A0A970T9V3-F1
#
_entry.id   AF-A0A970T9V3-F1
#
_cell.length_a   1.000
_cell.length_b   1.000
_cell.length_c   1.000
_cell.angle_alpha   90.00
_cell.angle_beta   90.00
_cell.angle_gamma   90.00
#
_symmetry.space_group_name_H-M   'P 1'
#
loop_
_entity.id
_entity.type
_entity.pdbx_description
1 polymer ?
#
loop_
_entity_poly.entity_id
_entity_poly.type
_entity_poly.pdbx_seq_one_letter_code
_entity_poly.pdbx_strand_id
1 'polypeptide(L)'
;TATINIGDRQKGRIQAESIVNCSTKKEDILQAFRKVQSEEFRNKLKSITNPYGNGNASHQIIDVFRSISTDKLSNKTFYDIR
;
A
#
# COMPACT_ATOMS: atom_id res chain seq x y z
N THR A 1 -7.06 6.44 2.23
CA THR A 1 -8.33 6.07 2.90
C THR A 1 -8.04 5.60 4.30
N ALA A 2 -8.91 5.88 5.28
CA ALA A 2 -8.80 5.30 6.62
C ALA A 2 -9.03 3.80 6.59
N THR A 3 -8.28 3.03 7.36
CA THR A 3 -8.49 1.58 7.50
C THR A 3 -8.30 1.17 8.95
N ILE A 4 -9.25 0.43 9.49
CA ILE A 4 -9.11 -0.18 10.82
C ILE A 4 -8.63 -1.61 10.62
N ASN A 5 -7.46 -1.93 11.15
CA ASN A 5 -6.93 -3.29 11.19
C ASN A 5 -7.24 -3.91 12.55
N ILE A 6 -8.11 -4.92 12.55
CA ILE A 6 -8.58 -5.59 13.77
C ILE A 6 -7.76 -6.85 14.02
N GLY A 7 -7.14 -6.94 15.20
CA GLY A 7 -6.28 -8.05 15.60
C GLY A 7 -4.96 -8.10 14.82
N ASP A 8 -4.31 -9.27 14.88
CA ASP A 8 -2.90 -9.40 14.49
C ASP A 8 -2.67 -9.88 13.04
N ARG A 9 -3.72 -10.02 12.22
CA ARG A 9 -3.61 -10.62 10.88
C ARG A 9 -2.65 -9.87 9.94
N GLN A 10 -2.43 -8.57 10.16
CA GLN A 10 -1.51 -7.75 9.37
C GLN A 10 -0.23 -7.36 10.13
N LYS A 11 0.03 -7.98 11.28
CA LYS A 11 1.23 -7.69 12.08
C LYS A 11 2.50 -8.04 11.30
N GLY A 12 3.50 -7.16 11.38
CA GLY A 12 4.79 -7.32 10.70
C GLY A 12 4.79 -6.97 9.21
N ARG A 13 3.64 -6.62 8.63
CA ARG A 13 3.57 -6.08 7.26
C ARG A 13 3.82 -4.59 7.27
N ILE A 14 4.29 -4.05 6.16
CA ILE A 14 4.36 -2.61 5.94
C ILE A 14 2.93 -2.05 6.04
N GLN A 15 2.77 -0.98 6.81
CA GLN A 15 1.48 -0.34 7.06
C GLN A 15 1.56 1.15 6.73
N ALA A 16 0.53 1.67 6.07
CA ALA A 16 0.37 3.10 5.88
C ALA A 16 0.00 3.77 7.21
N GLU A 17 0.35 5.05 7.38
CA GLU A 17 -0.09 5.84 8.53
C GLU A 17 -1.62 6.03 8.61
N SER A 18 -2.34 5.72 7.53
CA SER A 18 -3.80 5.73 7.48
C SER A 18 -4.43 4.49 8.14
N ILE A 19 -3.61 3.54 8.61
CA ILE A 19 -4.07 2.32 9.28
C ILE A 19 -4.10 2.55 10.80
N VAL A 20 -5.25 2.30 11.40
CA VAL A 20 -5.42 2.25 12.86
C VAL A 20 -5.54 0.80 13.29
N ASN A 21 -4.56 0.33 14.07
CA ASN A 21 -4.58 -1.01 14.64
C ASN A 21 -5.45 -1.01 15.92
N CYS A 22 -6.26 -2.05 16.12
CA CYS A 22 -6.98 -2.29 17.36
C CYS A 22 -7.05 -3.79 17.67
N SER A 23 -7.31 -4.15 18.93
CA SER A 23 -7.57 -5.54 19.29
C SER A 23 -8.98 -5.97 18.85
N THR A 24 -9.34 -7.22 19.12
CA THR A 24 -10.69 -7.76 18.89
C THR A 24 -11.70 -7.37 19.98
N LYS A 25 -11.28 -6.66 21.03
CA LYS A 25 -12.17 -6.17 22.09
C LYS A 25 -13.10 -5.08 21.56
N LYS A 26 -14.36 -5.13 21.99
CA LYS A 26 -15.41 -4.18 21.58
C LYS A 26 -14.98 -2.73 21.83
N GLU A 27 -14.40 -2.47 23.00
CA GLU A 27 -14.00 -1.13 23.42
C GLU A 27 -12.91 -0.55 22.51
N ASP A 28 -11.92 -1.37 22.14
CA ASP A 28 -10.82 -0.98 21.27
C ASP A 28 -11.30 -0.72 19.84
N ILE A 29 -12.23 -1.54 19.34
CA ILE A 29 -12.87 -1.32 18.04
C ILE A 29 -13.64 0.02 18.04
N LEU A 30 -14.42 0.30 19.09
CA LEU A 30 -15.15 1.56 19.22
C LEU A 30 -14.21 2.77 19.28
N GLN A 31 -13.08 2.66 19.99
CA GLN A 31 -12.07 3.71 20.02
C GLN A 31 -11.43 3.94 18.65
N ALA A 32 -11.11 2.87 17.92
CA ALA A 32 -10.59 2.97 16.56
C ALA A 32 -11.57 3.68 15.62
N PHE A 33 -12.87 3.37 15.72
CA PHE A 33 -13.92 4.07 14.97
C PHE A 33 -13.97 5.57 15.29
N ARG A 34 -13.94 5.95 16.58
CA ARG A 34 -13.92 7.37 16.97
C ARG A 34 -12.67 8.07 16.44
N LYS A 35 -11.50 7.41 16.51
CA LYS A 35 -10.24 7.95 16.00
C LYS A 35 -10.31 8.22 14.51
N VAL A 36 -10.73 7.26 13.69
CA VAL A 36 -10.79 7.46 12.23
C VAL A 36 -11.86 8.47 11.80
N GLN A 37 -12.86 8.72 12.64
CA GLN A 37 -13.89 9.74 12.41
C GLN A 37 -13.49 11.13 12.90
N SER A 38 -12.48 11.24 13.75
CA SER A 38 -11.99 12.53 14.26
C SER A 38 -11.53 13.46 13.13
N GLU A 39 -11.72 14.76 13.32
CA GLU A 39 -11.30 15.77 12.36
C GLU A 39 -9.79 15.78 12.17
N GLU A 40 -9.03 15.61 13.26
CA GLU A 40 -7.58 15.48 13.24
C GLU A 40 -7.12 14.36 12.29
N PHE A 41 -7.68 13.17 12.44
CA PHE A 41 -7.31 12.03 11.60
C PHE A 41 -7.74 12.25 10.14
N ARG A 42 -8.94 12.80 9.91
CA ARG A 42 -9.42 13.11 8.55
C ARG A 42 -8.55 14.15 7.84
N ASN A 43 -8.05 15.14 8.57
CA ASN A 43 -7.12 16.13 8.03
C ASN A 43 -5.76 15.48 7.72
N LYS A 44 -5.25 14.63 8.62
CA LYS A 44 -4.03 13.86 8.39
C LYS A 44 -4.12 12.96 7.14
N LEU A 45 -5.28 12.34 6.88
CA LEU A 45 -5.47 11.46 5.72
C LEU A 45 -5.19 12.10 4.37
N LYS A 46 -5.32 13.43 4.25
CA LYS A 46 -5.11 14.15 2.99
C LYS A 46 -3.65 14.19 2.56
N SER A 47 -2.71 14.08 3.51
CA SER A 47 -1.26 14.14 3.25
C SER A 47 -0.56 12.78 3.35
N ILE A 48 -1.26 11.73 3.81
CA ILE A 48 -0.68 10.40 3.96
C ILE A 48 -0.41 9.79 2.60
N THR A 49 0.84 9.38 2.39
CA THR A 49 1.25 8.59 1.22
C THR A 49 1.11 7.10 1.54
N ASN A 50 0.50 6.35 0.62
CA ASN A 50 0.41 4.90 0.76
C ASN A 50 1.74 4.25 0.34
N PRO A 51 2.40 3.45 1.20
CA PRO A 51 3.66 2.78 0.84
C PRO A 51 3.51 1.80 -0.33
N TYR A 52 2.29 1.37 -0.66
CA TYR A 52 2.00 0.52 -1.81
C TYR A 52 1.78 1.30 -3.13
N GLY A 53 2.08 2.60 -3.12
CA GLY A 53 1.95 3.46 -4.28
C GLY A 53 0.51 3.93 -4.54
N ASN A 54 0.28 4.38 -5.78
CA ASN A 54 -0.97 5.05 -6.20
C ASN A 54 -1.93 4.14 -6.97
N GLY A 55 -1.69 2.82 -6.99
CA GLY A 55 -2.52 1.86 -7.71
C GLY A 55 -2.34 1.85 -9.24
N ASN A 56 -1.36 2.58 -9.79
CA ASN A 56 -1.14 2.66 -11.23
C ASN A 56 -0.10 1.66 -11.78
N ALA A 57 0.31 0.68 -10.97
CA ALA A 57 1.39 -0.24 -11.32
C ALA A 57 1.15 -0.97 -12.65
N SER A 58 -0.06 -1.47 -12.89
CA SER A 58 -0.39 -2.20 -14.11
C SER A 58 -0.23 -1.35 -15.38
N HIS A 59 -0.68 -0.09 -15.38
CA HIS A 59 -0.47 0.79 -16.53
C HIS A 59 1.01 1.07 -16.75
N GLN A 60 1.75 1.37 -15.69
CA GLN A 60 3.20 1.61 -15.78
C GLN A 60 3.94 0.40 -16.38
N ILE A 61 3.57 -0.82 -15.97
CA ILE A 61 4.12 -2.06 -16.52
C ILE A 61 3.80 -2.18 -18.02
N ILE A 62 2.55 -1.90 -18.42
CA ILE A 62 2.13 -1.96 -19.82
C ILE A 62 2.88 -0.92 -20.66
N ASP A 63 3.07 0.29 -20.16
CA ASP A 63 3.80 1.35 -20.86
C ASP A 63 5.26 0.96 -21.07
N VAL A 64 5.89 0.35 -20.05
CA VAL A 64 7.23 -0.23 -20.20
C VAL A 64 7.24 -1.30 -21.28
N PHE A 65 6.30 -2.24 -21.29
CA PHE A 65 6.24 -3.28 -22.33
C PHE A 65 6.03 -2.70 -23.73
N ARG A 66 5.20 -1.66 -23.89
CA ARG A 66 5.00 -0.97 -25.18
C ARG A 66 6.25 -0.26 -25.67
N SER A 67 7.10 0.22 -24.76
CA SER A 67 8.35 0.92 -25.11
C SER A 67 9.47 -0.02 -25.58
N ILE A 68 9.37 -1.33 -25.32
CA ILE A 68 10.41 -2.30 -25.65
C ILE A 68 10.20 -2.78 -27.09
N SER A 69 11.21 -2.63 -27.94
CA SER A 69 11.24 -3.28 -29.26
C SER A 69 11.35 -4.80 -29.07
N THR A 70 10.40 -5.52 -29.64
CA THR A 70 10.32 -6.98 -29.60
C THR A 70 11.51 -7.66 -30.28
N ASP A 71 12.18 -6.96 -31.19
CA ASP A 71 13.34 -7.48 -31.95
C ASP A 71 14.52 -7.82 -31.02
N LYS A 72 14.65 -7.09 -29.90
CA LYS A 72 15.68 -7.28 -28.87
C LYS A 72 15.35 -8.38 -27.86
N LEU A 73 14.14 -8.94 -27.87
CA LEU A 73 13.71 -9.98 -26.93
C LEU A 73 13.95 -11.41 -27.46
N SER A 74 14.41 -11.55 -28.71
CA SER A 74 14.60 -12.83 -29.40
C SER A 74 15.69 -13.72 -28.76
N ASN A 75 16.68 -13.12 -28.10
CA ASN A 75 17.76 -13.86 -27.43
C ASN A 75 17.94 -13.36 -26.00
N LYS A 76 17.81 -14.28 -25.03
CA LYS A 76 18.07 -13.98 -23.61
C LYS A 76 19.56 -13.67 -23.42
N THR A 77 19.89 -12.44 -23.03
CA THR A 77 21.26 -12.05 -22.68
C THR A 77 21.58 -12.53 -21.26
N PHE A 78 22.70 -13.22 -21.08
CA PHE A 78 23.24 -13.58 -19.78
C PHE A 78 24.37 -12.61 -19.42
N TYR A 79 24.44 -12.23 -18.15
CA TYR A 79 25.51 -11.39 -17.61
C TYR A 79 26.24 -12.19 -16.54
N ASP A 80 27.56 -12.24 -16.63
CA ASP A 80 28.38 -12.81 -15.56
C ASP A 80 28.41 -11.86 -14.38
N ILE A 81 28.13 -12.40 -13.20
CA ILE A 81 28.32 -11.68 -11.95
C ILE A 81 29.79 -11.89 -11.56
N ARG A 82 30.61 -10.84 -11.64
CA ARG A 82 31.97 -10.83 -11.10
C ARG A 82 31.96 -10.55 -9.60
#